data_AF-A0A1F5HCX0-F1
#
_entry.id   AF-A0A1F5HCX0-F1
#
_cell.length_a   1.000
_cell.length_b   1.000
_cell.length_c   1.000
_cell.angle_alpha   90.00
_cell.angle_beta   90.00
_cell.angle_gamma   90.00
#
_symmetry.space_group_name_H-M   'P 1'
#
loop_
_entity.id
_entity.type
_entity.pdbx_description
1 polymer ?
#
loop_
_entity_poly.entity_id
_entity_poly.type
_entity_poly.pdbx_seq_one_letter_code
_entity_poly.pdbx_strand_id
1 'polypeptide(L)'
;MPNFRKSTHHIDHHTGRILSKEELDAKHEAALEAKALITWKSPERIFKSRSRKYFTKVALYGLIFVLAAIAFGEFFLVGVIIAVVFVVYVLATVAPQVIEHKITNMGIISGGRAFLWEELDSFWFDRKGDDRLLIVQTELHFPTRLIILLTKVSERTLLDLIEKHLHYHTGPVHTLFDKWAHTLQKRINFD
;
A
#
# COMPACT_ATOMS: atom_id res chain seq x y z
N MET A 1 -16.87 -0.77 -29.53
CA MET A 1 -16.44 -0.53 -28.14
C MET A 1 -17.30 -1.37 -27.20
N PRO A 2 -16.75 -2.29 -26.40
CA PRO A 2 -17.54 -3.04 -25.44
C PRO A 2 -17.91 -2.14 -24.25
N ASN A 3 -19.21 -2.00 -24.00
CA ASN A 3 -19.76 -1.30 -22.85
C ASN A 3 -19.63 -2.19 -21.59
N PHE A 4 -18.72 -1.84 -20.68
CA PHE A 4 -18.65 -2.46 -19.36
C PHE A 4 -19.76 -1.90 -18.48
N ARG A 5 -20.89 -2.62 -18.38
CA ARG A 5 -21.91 -2.36 -17.34
C ARG A 5 -21.28 -2.61 -15.97
N LYS A 6 -21.26 -1.56 -15.13
CA LYS A 6 -20.89 -1.64 -13.71
C LYS A 6 -21.92 -2.49 -12.96
N SER A 7 -21.64 -3.78 -12.76
CA SER A 7 -22.33 -4.58 -11.75
C SER A 7 -21.65 -4.34 -10.42
N THR A 8 -22.21 -3.42 -9.63
CA THR A 8 -21.77 -3.14 -8.24
C THR A 8 -22.67 -3.89 -7.29
N HIS A 9 -22.64 -5.22 -7.35
CA HIS A 9 -23.37 -6.07 -6.41
C HIS A 9 -22.33 -6.82 -5.59
N HIS A 10 -22.13 -6.38 -4.35
CA HIS A 10 -21.35 -7.12 -3.37
C HIS A 10 -22.26 -8.21 -2.81
N ILE A 11 -21.80 -9.45 -2.81
CA ILE A 11 -22.55 -10.59 -2.31
C ILE A 11 -22.17 -10.74 -0.84
N ASP A 12 -23.15 -10.62 0.07
CA ASP A 12 -22.95 -11.02 1.46
C ASP A 12 -22.91 -12.55 1.52
N HIS A 13 -21.72 -13.11 1.76
CA HIS A 13 -21.48 -14.55 1.78
C HIS A 13 -22.17 -15.27 2.95
N HIS A 14 -22.64 -14.55 3.97
CA HIS A 14 -23.39 -15.14 5.08
C HIS A 14 -24.90 -15.21 4.84
N THR A 15 -25.46 -14.28 4.05
CA THR A 15 -26.92 -14.13 3.93
C THR A 15 -27.44 -14.37 2.50
N GLY A 16 -26.57 -14.44 1.49
CA GLY A 16 -26.95 -14.63 0.08
C GLY A 16 -27.82 -13.49 -0.49
N ARG A 17 -27.90 -12.35 0.22
CA ARG A 17 -28.72 -11.20 -0.11
C ARG A 17 -27.88 -10.16 -0.84
N ILE A 18 -28.38 -9.68 -1.98
CA ILE A 18 -27.79 -8.55 -2.69
C ILE A 18 -28.15 -7.30 -1.88
N LEU A 19 -27.16 -6.71 -1.21
CA LEU A 19 -27.35 -5.43 -0.52
C LEU A 19 -27.53 -4.33 -1.56
N SER A 20 -28.53 -3.47 -1.38
CA SER A 20 -28.64 -2.24 -2.17
C SER A 20 -27.44 -1.33 -1.84
N LYS A 21 -27.04 -0.47 -2.78
CA LYS A 21 -25.93 0.49 -2.55
C LYS A 21 -26.15 1.33 -1.29
N GLU A 22 -27.39 1.75 -1.07
CA GLU A 22 -27.78 2.55 0.10
C GLU A 22 -27.61 1.80 1.42
N GLU A 23 -27.87 0.48 1.45
CA GLU A 23 -27.69 -0.35 2.64
C GLU A 23 -26.20 -0.58 2.94
N LEU A 24 -25.40 -0.74 1.89
CA LEU A 24 -23.95 -0.89 2.00
C LEU A 24 -23.30 0.41 2.48
N ASP A 25 -23.71 1.57 1.95
CA ASP A 25 -23.21 2.87 2.38
C ASP A 25 -23.55 3.13 3.86
N ALA A 26 -24.78 2.79 4.28
CA ALA A 26 -25.17 2.88 5.70
C ALA A 26 -24.34 1.94 6.61
N LYS A 27 -24.03 0.71 6.16
CA LYS A 27 -23.12 -0.20 6.88
C LYS A 27 -21.72 0.40 7.04
N HIS A 28 -21.20 1.07 6.01
CA HIS A 28 -19.89 1.72 6.06
C HIS A 28 -19.86 2.90 7.03
N GLU A 29 -20.90 3.72 7.04
CA GLU A 29 -21.03 4.82 8.00
C GLU A 29 -21.12 4.30 9.45
N ALA A 30 -21.94 3.27 9.67
CA ALA A 30 -22.04 2.61 10.98
C ALA A 30 -20.69 1.98 11.40
N ALA A 31 -19.95 1.40 10.46
CA ALA A 31 -18.63 0.83 10.72
C ALA A 31 -17.58 1.88 11.08
N LEU A 32 -17.68 3.11 10.56
CA LEU A 32 -16.80 4.21 10.93
C LEU A 32 -17.02 4.66 12.39
N GLU A 33 -18.26 4.58 12.88
CA GLU A 33 -18.62 4.89 14.27
C GLU A 33 -18.46 3.70 15.23
N ALA A 34 -18.15 2.51 14.70
CA ALA A 34 -18.03 1.30 15.48
C ALA A 34 -16.91 1.40 16.53
N LYS A 35 -17.13 0.73 17.66
CA LYS A 35 -16.20 0.75 18.79
C LYS A 35 -14.85 0.15 18.39
N ALA A 36 -13.79 0.94 18.51
CA ALA A 36 -12.42 0.47 18.28
C ALA A 36 -11.96 -0.46 19.41
N LEU A 37 -11.51 -1.66 19.04
CA LEU A 37 -10.87 -2.63 19.93
C LEU A 37 -9.39 -2.29 20.13
N ILE A 38 -8.72 -1.88 19.05
CA ILE A 38 -7.34 -1.39 19.08
C ILE A 38 -7.16 -0.25 18.08
N THR A 39 -6.27 0.68 18.39
CA THR A 39 -5.97 1.85 17.56
C THR A 39 -4.48 2.13 17.59
N TRP A 40 -3.88 2.38 16.43
CA TRP A 40 -2.50 2.82 16.33
C TRP A 40 -2.28 3.75 15.15
N LYS A 41 -1.15 4.44 15.16
CA LYS A 41 -0.74 5.35 14.10
C LYS A 41 0.53 4.84 13.44
N SER A 42 0.52 4.77 12.12
CA SER A 42 1.72 4.43 11.35
C SER A 42 1.76 5.21 10.03
N PRO A 43 2.94 5.34 9.42
CA PRO A 43 3.05 5.93 8.09
C PRO A 43 2.22 5.15 7.07
N GLU A 44 1.65 5.82 6.08
CA GLU A 44 0.89 5.15 5.00
C GLU A 44 1.75 4.19 4.17
N ARG A 45 3.05 4.49 4.04
CA ARG A 45 4.03 3.68 3.31
C ARG A 45 5.31 3.59 4.10
N ILE A 46 6.07 2.53 3.84
CA ILE A 46 7.43 2.38 4.37
C ILE A 46 8.25 3.60 3.94
N PHE A 47 8.66 4.42 4.91
CA PHE A 47 9.46 5.60 4.63
C PHE A 47 10.91 5.35 5.02
N LYS A 48 11.73 5.06 4.02
CA LYS A 48 13.17 5.15 4.18
C LYS A 48 13.63 6.53 3.74
N SER A 49 13.90 7.42 4.71
CA SER A 49 14.46 8.74 4.42
C SER A 49 15.71 8.58 3.55
N ARG A 50 15.76 9.30 2.43
CA ARG A 50 16.94 9.27 1.55
C ARG A 50 18.14 9.85 2.30
N SER A 51 19.26 9.13 2.28
CA SER A 51 20.47 9.55 2.99
C SER A 51 21.13 10.73 2.30
N ARG A 52 21.97 11.50 3.01
CA ARG A 52 22.77 12.58 2.41
C ARG A 52 23.54 12.10 1.18
N LYS A 53 24.08 10.88 1.22
CA LYS A 53 24.78 10.24 0.10
C LYS A 53 23.92 10.13 -1.17
N TYR A 54 22.60 9.89 -1.03
CA TYR A 54 21.70 9.85 -2.18
C TYR A 54 21.61 11.22 -2.87
N PHE A 55 21.39 12.28 -2.10
CA PHE A 55 21.32 13.64 -2.63
C PHE A 55 22.66 14.11 -3.23
N THR A 56 23.79 13.75 -2.60
CA THR A 56 25.11 14.02 -3.18
C THR A 56 25.29 13.35 -4.55
N LYS A 57 24.84 12.10 -4.72
CA LYS A 57 24.90 11.41 -6.01
C LYS A 57 24.01 12.09 -7.05
N VAL A 58 22.77 12.43 -6.70
CA VAL A 58 21.84 13.13 -7.61
C VAL A 58 22.42 14.47 -8.05
N ALA A 59 22.98 15.24 -7.11
CA ALA A 59 23.64 16.51 -7.41
C ALA A 59 24.88 16.34 -8.30
N LEU A 60 25.71 15.32 -8.03
CA LEU A 60 26.89 15.03 -8.82
C LEU A 60 26.54 14.65 -10.26
N TYR A 61 25.60 13.71 -10.45
CA TYR A 61 25.14 13.34 -11.79
C TYR A 61 24.47 14.52 -12.50
N GLY A 62 23.61 15.27 -11.80
CA GLY A 62 22.99 16.48 -12.35
C GLY A 62 24.03 17.49 -12.84
N LEU A 63 25.08 17.75 -12.05
CA LEU A 63 26.17 18.65 -12.42
C LEU A 63 26.93 18.13 -13.66
N ILE A 64 27.26 16.85 -13.72
CA ILE A 64 27.95 16.25 -14.87
C ILE A 64 27.11 16.44 -16.15
N PHE A 65 25.80 16.17 -16.09
CA PHE A 65 24.92 16.34 -17.24
C PHE A 65 24.78 17.81 -17.66
N VAL A 66 24.71 18.74 -16.70
CA VAL A 66 24.68 20.18 -17.00
C VAL A 66 25.97 20.62 -17.69
N LEU A 67 27.14 20.22 -17.17
CA LEU A 67 28.43 20.55 -17.78
C LEU A 67 28.57 19.95 -19.19
N ALA A 68 28.11 18.72 -19.39
CA ALA A 68 28.09 18.08 -20.71
C ALA A 68 27.17 18.83 -21.68
N ALA A 69 25.96 19.21 -21.26
CA ALA A 69 25.03 19.97 -22.09
C ALA A 69 25.61 21.33 -22.51
N ILE A 70 26.27 22.04 -21.60
CA ILE A 70 26.96 23.30 -21.91
C ILE A 70 28.11 23.06 -22.90
N ALA A 71 28.91 21.99 -22.72
CA ALA A 71 30.01 21.66 -23.62
C ALA A 71 29.53 21.35 -25.05
N PHE A 72 28.33 20.80 -25.22
CA PHE A 72 27.70 20.58 -26.52
C PHE A 72 26.96 21.81 -27.08
N GLY A 73 26.91 22.93 -26.34
CA GLY A 73 26.18 24.15 -26.73
C GLY A 73 24.66 24.08 -26.56
N GLU A 74 24.16 23.03 -25.88
CA GLU A 74 22.73 22.73 -25.72
C GLU A 74 22.16 23.39 -24.45
N PHE A 75 22.02 24.72 -24.48
CA PHE A 75 21.53 25.48 -23.32
C PHE A 75 20.08 25.16 -22.94
N PHE A 76 19.24 24.75 -23.89
CA PHE A 76 17.87 24.31 -23.61
C PHE A 76 17.85 23.04 -22.74
N LEU A 77 18.76 22.10 -23.02
CA LEU A 77 18.88 20.84 -22.29
C LEU A 77 19.25 21.06 -20.81
N VAL A 78 20.04 22.10 -20.51
CA VAL A 78 20.36 22.49 -19.12
C VAL A 78 19.09 22.76 -18.31
N GLY A 79 18.13 23.52 -18.87
CA GLY A 79 16.86 23.81 -18.21
C GLY A 79 16.06 22.53 -17.92
N VAL A 80 16.02 21.61 -18.87
CA VAL A 80 15.35 20.30 -18.70
C VAL A 80 16.02 19.48 -17.60
N ILE A 81 17.35 19.41 -17.58
CA ILE A 81 18.10 18.68 -16.54
C ILE A 81 17.79 19.25 -15.15
N ILE A 82 17.80 20.57 -15.01
CA ILE A 82 17.47 21.24 -13.74
C ILE A 82 16.04 20.91 -13.30
N ALA A 83 15.07 20.94 -14.23
CA ALA A 83 13.68 20.59 -13.93
C ALA A 83 13.54 19.12 -13.46
N VAL A 84 14.24 18.18 -14.10
CA VAL A 84 14.23 16.77 -13.69
C VAL A 84 14.86 16.60 -12.30
N VAL A 85 16.02 17.22 -12.05
CA VAL A 85 16.68 17.18 -10.73
C VAL A 85 15.76 17.74 -9.65
N PHE A 86 15.04 18.83 -9.96
CA PHE A 86 14.05 19.41 -9.05
C PHE A 86 12.90 18.43 -8.75
N VAL A 87 12.32 17.79 -9.76
CA VAL A 87 11.25 16.79 -9.56
C VAL A 87 11.76 15.62 -8.69
N VAL A 88 12.95 15.10 -8.97
CA VAL A 88 13.58 14.03 -8.17
C VAL A 88 13.76 14.47 -6.72
N TYR A 89 14.20 15.71 -6.51
CA TYR A 89 14.37 16.27 -5.16
C TYR A 89 13.05 16.35 -4.40
N VAL A 90 11.99 16.89 -5.02
CA VAL A 90 10.66 16.97 -4.40
C VAL A 90 10.14 15.57 -4.06
N LEU A 91 10.18 14.63 -5.01
CA LEU A 91 9.72 13.26 -4.78
C LEU A 91 10.52 12.54 -3.68
N ALA A 92 11.81 12.86 -3.53
CA ALA A 92 12.67 12.27 -2.51
C ALA A 92 12.48 12.87 -1.10
N THR A 93 11.89 14.06 -0.98
CA THR A 93 11.76 14.80 0.28
C THR A 93 10.36 14.72 0.89
N VAL A 94 9.34 14.37 0.10
CA VAL A 94 7.96 14.21 0.59
C VAL A 94 7.86 13.02 1.55
N ALA A 95 7.79 13.34 2.85
CA ALA A 95 7.48 12.37 3.89
C ALA A 95 6.04 11.86 3.74
N PRO A 96 5.77 10.57 3.97
CA PRO A 96 4.42 10.06 3.95
C PRO A 96 3.63 10.52 5.15
N GLN A 97 2.33 10.64 4.93
CA GLN A 97 1.40 11.02 5.97
C GLN A 97 1.29 9.89 6.99
N VAL A 98 1.13 10.27 8.26
CA VAL A 98 0.83 9.34 9.34
C VAL A 98 -0.67 9.17 9.39
N ILE A 99 -1.14 7.95 9.17
CA ILE A 99 -2.56 7.60 9.21
C ILE A 99 -2.87 6.80 10.46
N GLU A 100 -4.11 6.92 10.91
CA GLU A 100 -4.64 6.14 12.03
C GLU A 100 -5.31 4.88 11.50
N HIS A 101 -4.98 3.76 12.15
CA HIS A 101 -5.55 2.45 11.90
C HIS A 101 -6.33 2.00 13.14
N LYS A 102 -7.51 1.45 12.92
CA LYS A 102 -8.37 0.91 13.97
C LYS A 102 -8.86 -0.46 13.56
N ILE A 103 -8.87 -1.40 14.50
CA ILE A 103 -9.62 -2.65 14.33
C ILE A 103 -10.84 -2.52 15.20
N THR A 104 -12.00 -2.75 14.61
CA THR A 104 -13.31 -2.65 15.25
C THR A 104 -13.98 -4.03 15.23
N ASN A 105 -15.14 -4.14 15.85
CA ASN A 105 -15.98 -5.33 15.75
C ASN A 105 -16.58 -5.54 14.35
N MET A 106 -16.71 -4.48 13.54
CA MET A 106 -17.33 -4.54 12.20
C MET A 106 -16.30 -4.68 11.06
N GLY A 107 -15.04 -4.35 11.33
CA GLY A 107 -13.99 -4.40 10.32
C GLY A 107 -12.73 -3.64 10.69
N ILE A 108 -11.94 -3.31 9.68
CA ILE A 108 -10.68 -2.56 9.81
C ILE A 108 -10.89 -1.16 9.24
N ILE A 109 -10.60 -0.13 10.04
CA ILE A 109 -10.61 1.27 9.59
C ILE A 109 -9.16 1.69 9.32
N SER A 110 -8.90 2.21 8.13
CA SER A 110 -7.58 2.69 7.73
C SER A 110 -7.71 3.96 6.92
N GLY A 111 -7.03 5.03 7.33
CA GLY A 111 -6.96 6.28 6.57
C GLY A 111 -8.34 6.90 6.27
N GLY A 112 -9.29 6.77 7.20
CA GLY A 112 -10.64 7.34 7.07
C GLY A 112 -11.63 6.48 6.26
N ARG A 113 -11.26 5.27 5.86
CA ARG A 113 -12.17 4.30 5.23
C ARG A 113 -12.35 3.08 6.12
N ALA A 114 -13.59 2.64 6.27
CA ALA A 114 -13.92 1.37 6.92
C ALA A 114 -13.94 0.25 5.87
N PHE A 115 -13.26 -0.85 6.17
CA PHE A 115 -13.29 -2.09 5.41
C PHE A 115 -14.00 -3.13 6.26
N LEU A 116 -15.17 -3.59 5.82
CA LEU A 116 -15.99 -4.53 6.58
C LEU A 116 -15.35 -5.92 6.57
N TRP A 117 -15.58 -6.73 7.60
CA TRP A 117 -15.08 -8.12 7.61
C TRP A 117 -15.58 -8.93 6.40
N GLU A 118 -16.80 -8.66 5.92
CA GLU A 118 -17.41 -9.28 4.74
C GLU A 118 -16.66 -8.97 3.43
N GLU A 119 -15.83 -7.93 3.39
CA GLU A 119 -15.06 -7.48 2.21
C GLU A 119 -13.59 -7.94 2.24
N LEU A 120 -13.20 -8.57 3.34
CA LEU A 120 -11.85 -9.04 3.62
C LEU A 120 -11.84 -10.57 3.52
N ASP A 121 -10.80 -11.12 2.90
CA ASP A 121 -10.70 -12.57 2.66
C ASP A 121 -9.71 -13.22 3.63
N SER A 122 -8.43 -12.84 3.51
CA SER A 122 -7.33 -13.49 4.20
C SER A 122 -6.28 -12.48 4.66
N PHE A 123 -5.44 -12.84 5.62
CA PHE A 123 -4.36 -11.96 6.08
C PHE A 123 -3.07 -12.72 6.36
N TRP A 124 -1.95 -12.02 6.26
CA TRP A 124 -0.63 -12.50 6.66
C TRP A 124 0.24 -11.37 7.18
N PHE A 125 1.30 -11.74 7.91
CA PHE A 125 2.34 -10.81 8.32
C PHE A 125 3.54 -10.90 7.38
N ASP A 126 4.13 -9.75 7.08
CA ASP A 126 5.36 -9.65 6.28
C ASP A 126 6.35 -8.71 6.98
N ARG A 127 7.64 -8.84 6.69
CA ARG A 127 8.69 -8.00 7.25
C ARG A 127 9.58 -7.45 6.15
N LYS A 128 9.61 -6.13 6.01
CA LYS A 128 10.49 -5.43 5.06
C LYS A 128 11.54 -4.62 5.82
N GLY A 129 12.73 -5.22 5.96
CA GLY A 129 13.79 -4.64 6.77
C GLY A 129 13.45 -4.74 8.26
N ASP A 130 13.35 -3.62 8.95
CA ASP A 130 12.94 -3.59 10.36
C ASP A 130 11.43 -3.34 10.56
N ASP A 131 10.74 -2.90 9.50
CA ASP A 131 9.31 -2.62 9.54
C ASP A 131 8.49 -3.91 9.39
N ARG A 132 7.50 -4.07 10.25
CA ARG A 132 6.52 -5.17 10.25
C ARG A 132 5.25 -4.71 9.54
N LEU A 133 4.67 -5.58 8.72
CA LEU A 133 3.51 -5.30 7.88
C LEU A 133 2.42 -6.32 8.17
N LEU A 134 1.18 -5.86 8.28
CA LEU A 134 -0.02 -6.66 8.21
C LEU A 134 -0.59 -6.44 6.81
N ILE A 135 -0.70 -7.52 6.05
CA ILE A 135 -1.29 -7.47 4.72
C ILE A 135 -2.60 -8.23 4.78
N VAL A 136 -3.68 -7.55 4.41
CA VAL A 136 -5.03 -8.12 4.35
C VAL A 136 -5.47 -8.11 2.89
N GLN A 137 -5.82 -9.28 2.37
CA GLN A 137 -6.43 -9.46 1.06
C GLN A 137 -7.88 -9.01 1.14
N THR A 138 -8.31 -8.23 0.15
CA THR A 138 -9.71 -7.80 0.03
C THR A 138 -10.32 -8.46 -1.21
N GLU A 139 -11.63 -8.63 -1.19
CA GLU A 139 -12.42 -9.03 -2.37
C GLU A 139 -12.90 -7.80 -3.18
N LEU A 140 -12.50 -6.60 -2.76
CA LEU A 140 -12.83 -5.36 -3.42
C LEU A 140 -12.05 -5.17 -4.72
N HIS A 141 -12.69 -4.52 -5.69
CA HIS A 141 -12.04 -4.11 -6.95
C HIS A 141 -10.83 -3.21 -6.71
N PHE A 142 -10.91 -2.33 -5.69
CA PHE A 142 -9.81 -1.48 -5.26
C PHE A 142 -10.04 -0.98 -3.82
N PRO A 143 -9.03 -1.03 -2.93
CA PRO A 143 -7.72 -1.66 -3.08
C PRO A 143 -7.80 -3.18 -2.87
N THR A 144 -7.17 -3.98 -3.74
CA THR A 144 -7.15 -5.46 -3.67
C THR A 144 -6.37 -6.01 -2.46
N ARG A 145 -5.47 -5.20 -1.90
CA ARG A 145 -4.71 -5.52 -0.69
C ARG A 145 -4.57 -4.30 0.18
N LEU A 146 -4.90 -4.45 1.45
CA LEU A 146 -4.69 -3.46 2.49
C LEU A 146 -3.36 -3.76 3.19
N ILE A 147 -2.39 -2.84 3.07
CA ILE A 147 -1.08 -2.98 3.70
C ILE A 147 -1.02 -2.00 4.86
N ILE A 148 -0.83 -2.51 6.07
CA ILE A 148 -0.80 -1.72 7.29
C ILE A 148 0.55 -1.92 8.00
N LEU A 149 1.18 -0.81 8.37
CA LEU A 149 2.44 -0.82 9.11
C LEU A 149 2.19 -1.01 10.61
N LEU A 150 2.87 -2.00 11.21
CA LEU A 150 2.86 -2.25 12.64
C LEU A 150 4.08 -1.58 13.27
N THR A 151 3.89 -0.37 13.79
CA THR A 151 4.97 0.39 14.46
C THR A 151 5.01 0.12 15.96
N LYS A 152 3.85 0.10 16.63
CA LYS A 152 3.76 0.03 18.10
C LYS A 152 2.93 -1.14 18.63
N VAL A 153 2.23 -1.86 17.75
CA VAL A 153 1.30 -2.93 18.13
C VAL A 153 1.96 -4.27 17.95
N SER A 154 1.72 -5.19 18.89
CA SER A 154 2.25 -6.55 18.81
C SER A 154 1.49 -7.38 17.77
N GLU A 155 2.22 -8.15 16.96
CA GLU A 155 1.64 -9.07 15.97
C GLU A 155 0.71 -10.10 16.64
N ARG A 156 1.07 -10.58 17.82
CA ARG A 156 0.27 -11.60 18.55
C ARG A 156 -1.11 -11.07 18.91
N THR A 157 -1.19 -9.85 19.45
CA THR A 157 -2.48 -9.22 19.78
C THR A 157 -3.35 -9.03 18.54
N LEU A 158 -2.73 -8.69 17.40
CA LEU A 158 -3.45 -8.54 16.13
C LEU A 158 -3.90 -9.88 15.57
N LEU A 159 -3.06 -10.90 15.66
CA LEU A 159 -3.38 -12.26 15.25
C LEU A 159 -4.61 -12.78 16.00
N ASP A 160 -4.62 -12.69 17.34
CA ASP A 160 -5.73 -13.16 18.18
C ASP A 160 -7.06 -12.44 17.90
N LEU A 161 -7.01 -11.18 17.42
CA LEU A 161 -8.18 -10.39 17.09
C LEU A 161 -8.70 -10.68 15.67
N ILE A 162 -7.79 -10.73 14.69
CA ILE A 162 -8.16 -10.86 13.28
C ILE A 162 -8.48 -12.31 12.92
N GLU A 163 -7.82 -13.30 13.51
CA GLU A 163 -8.05 -14.73 13.23
C GLU A 163 -9.48 -15.18 13.59
N LYS A 164 -10.16 -14.46 14.48
CA LYS A 164 -11.59 -14.71 14.79
C LYS A 164 -12.52 -14.39 13.61
N HIS A 165 -12.07 -13.57 12.67
CA HIS A 165 -12.87 -13.06 11.57
C HIS A 165 -12.32 -13.48 10.21
N LEU A 166 -10.99 -13.64 10.05
CA LEU A 166 -10.33 -13.92 8.79
C LEU A 166 -9.34 -15.08 8.91
N HIS A 167 -9.06 -15.74 7.78
CA HIS A 167 -8.08 -16.82 7.73
C HIS A 167 -6.64 -16.29 7.70
N TYR A 168 -5.79 -16.84 8.58
CA TYR A 168 -4.37 -16.54 8.63
C TYR A 168 -3.57 -17.39 7.62
N HIS A 169 -2.69 -16.73 6.85
CA HIS A 169 -1.75 -17.38 5.94
C HIS A 169 -0.30 -17.11 6.36
N THR A 170 0.58 -18.09 6.20
CA THR A 170 2.02 -17.96 6.53
C THR A 170 2.80 -17.09 5.53
N GLY A 171 2.20 -16.72 4.40
CA GLY A 171 2.83 -15.87 3.38
C GLY A 171 1.86 -15.50 2.25
N PRO A 172 2.27 -14.63 1.32
CA PRO A 172 1.42 -14.24 0.20
C PRO A 172 1.06 -15.49 -0.62
N VAL A 173 -0.21 -15.64 -0.98
CA VAL A 173 -0.64 -16.70 -1.89
C VAL A 173 0.09 -16.49 -3.21
N HIS A 174 1.15 -17.28 -3.45
CA HIS A 174 1.92 -17.21 -4.68
C HIS A 174 1.00 -17.57 -5.84
N THR A 175 0.66 -16.56 -6.63
CA THR A 175 -0.03 -16.81 -7.90
C THR A 175 0.91 -17.58 -8.81
N LEU A 176 0.37 -18.31 -9.80
CA LEU A 176 1.20 -19.02 -10.77
C LEU A 176 2.17 -18.06 -11.48
N PHE A 177 1.77 -16.82 -11.69
CA PHE A 177 2.60 -15.74 -12.22
C PHE A 177 3.81 -15.41 -11.31
N ASP A 178 3.64 -15.41 -9.98
CA ASP A 178 4.74 -15.19 -9.04
C ASP A 178 5.81 -16.28 -9.11
N LYS A 179 5.42 -17.54 -9.36
CA LYS A 179 6.39 -18.63 -9.58
C LYS A 179 7.22 -18.42 -10.84
N TRP A 180 6.59 -17.91 -11.91
CA TRP A 180 7.28 -17.57 -13.15
C TRP A 180 8.23 -16.39 -12.95
N ALA A 181 7.77 -15.32 -12.30
CA ALA A 181 8.58 -14.13 -12.00
C ALA A 181 9.79 -14.48 -11.11
N HIS A 182 9.59 -15.30 -10.07
CA HIS A 182 10.67 -15.75 -9.19
C HIS A 182 11.69 -16.62 -9.93
N THR A 183 11.23 -17.47 -10.86
CA THR A 183 12.11 -18.28 -11.71
C THR A 183 12.94 -17.42 -12.66
N LEU A 184 12.34 -16.36 -13.22
CA LEU A 184 13.03 -15.38 -14.06
C LEU A 184 14.07 -14.59 -13.24
N GLN A 185 13.68 -14.06 -12.07
CA GLN A 185 14.59 -13.33 -11.18
C GLN A 185 15.79 -14.17 -10.78
N LYS A 186 15.57 -15.45 -10.43
CA LYS A 186 16.66 -16.38 -10.09
C LYS A 186 17.64 -16.60 -11.26
N ARG A 187 17.19 -16.52 -12.51
CA ARG A 187 18.04 -16.65 -13.70
C ARG A 187 18.71 -15.34 -14.13
N ILE A 188 18.22 -14.19 -13.68
CA ILE A 188 18.69 -12.85 -14.11
C ILE A 188 19.49 -12.14 -13.01
N ASN A 189 19.59 -12.70 -11.80
CA ASN A 189 20.61 -12.29 -10.84
C ASN A 189 22.00 -12.67 -11.41
N PHE A 190 22.60 -11.74 -12.15
CA PHE A 190 24.03 -11.66 -12.33
C PHE A 190 24.64 -11.34 -10.96
N ASP A 191 25.48 -12.23 -10.46
CA ASP A 191 26.51 -11.86 -9.48
C ASP A 191 27.43 -10.78 -10.07
#